data_AF-A0A0C1EL74-F1
#
_entry.id   AF-A0A0C1EL74-F1
#
_cell.length_a   1.000
_cell.length_b   1.000
_cell.length_c   1.000
_cell.angle_alpha   90.00
_cell.angle_beta   90.00
_cell.angle_gamma   90.00
#
_symmetry.space_group_name_H-M   'P 1'
#
loop_
_entity.id
_entity.type
_entity.pdbx_description
1 polymer ?
#
loop_
_entity_poly.entity_id
_entity_poly.type
_entity_poly.pdbx_seq_one_letter_code
_entity_poly.pdbx_strand_id
1 'polypeptide(L)'
;MRRPITLNHPAKASAQKGFALFIVLMIMIVIALLVVTATQSYNTEQRISTNDADHKFATTLAEAALREGENNIYEIEDGDYPFTDDCISISKTKKDKKNGLCKAAQVNAGSYSTSAGTITVSGTSKDEAWIREDGCIDTHNKAKTKCIDVNGMQYPGKNSGAAKDARYIIEYLSTNSTDNRTIYRVTAKAWGKNENTVVILQSYVANE
;
A
#
# COMPACT_ATOMS: atom_id res chain seq x y z
N MET A 1 65.68 -19.01 82.10
CA MET A 1 64.20 -19.09 82.03
C MET A 1 63.77 -19.06 80.56
N ARG A 2 63.23 -20.16 80.01
CA ARG A 2 62.68 -20.21 78.64
C ARG A 2 61.21 -19.79 78.65
N ARG A 3 60.82 -18.83 77.80
CA ARG A 3 59.42 -18.42 77.62
C ARG A 3 58.66 -19.47 76.79
N PRO A 4 57.41 -19.81 77.14
CA PRO A 4 56.58 -20.72 76.34
C PRO A 4 56.12 -20.04 75.05
N ILE A 5 56.16 -20.79 73.95
CA ILE A 5 55.63 -20.36 72.65
C ILE A 5 54.14 -20.73 72.63
N THR A 6 53.27 -19.71 72.60
CA THR A 6 51.83 -19.90 72.41
C THR A 6 51.55 -20.19 70.94
N LEU A 7 51.22 -21.44 70.63
CA LEU A 7 50.67 -21.82 69.32
C LEU A 7 49.23 -21.30 69.22
N ASN A 8 49.03 -20.21 68.46
CA ASN A 8 47.71 -19.82 68.01
C ASN A 8 47.18 -20.92 67.08
N HIS A 9 46.25 -21.72 67.57
CA HIS A 9 45.48 -22.62 66.71
C HIS A 9 44.64 -21.75 65.75
N PRO A 10 44.76 -21.90 64.43
CA PRO A 10 43.81 -21.29 63.53
C PRO A 10 42.41 -21.82 63.87
N ALA A 11 41.45 -20.91 64.08
CA ALA A 11 40.06 -21.27 64.30
C ALA A 11 39.63 -22.23 63.18
N LYS A 12 38.97 -23.35 63.55
CA LYS A 12 38.45 -24.35 62.61
C LYS A 12 37.76 -23.63 61.46
N ALA A 13 38.35 -23.69 60.26
CA ALA A 13 37.73 -23.18 59.05
C ALA A 13 36.36 -23.84 58.92
N SER A 14 35.29 -23.02 58.93
CA SER A 14 33.94 -23.51 58.72
C SER A 14 33.94 -24.30 57.42
N ALA A 15 33.50 -25.56 57.46
CA ALA A 15 33.35 -26.37 56.27
C ALA A 15 32.39 -25.65 55.30
N GLN A 16 32.97 -25.06 54.26
CA GLN A 16 32.26 -24.31 53.22
C GLN A 16 31.32 -25.29 52.51
N LYS A 17 30.03 -25.27 52.86
CA LYS A 17 29.03 -26.11 52.20
C LYS A 17 28.80 -25.55 50.80
N GLY A 18 29.20 -26.32 49.79
CA GLY A 18 29.25 -25.93 48.37
C GLY A 18 27.89 -25.66 47.72
N PHE A 19 27.26 -24.54 48.08
CA PHE A 19 26.02 -24.04 47.46
C PHE A 19 26.23 -22.75 46.65
N ALA A 20 27.41 -22.14 46.73
CA ALA A 20 27.73 -20.90 46.01
C ALA A 20 27.61 -21.03 44.49
N LEU A 21 28.07 -22.15 43.92
CA LEU A 21 27.94 -22.43 42.49
C LEU A 21 26.46 -22.46 42.05
N PHE A 22 25.60 -23.07 42.86
CA PHE A 22 24.17 -23.18 42.57
C PHE A 22 23.47 -21.83 42.60
N ILE A 23 23.75 -20.99 43.61
CA ILE A 23 23.22 -19.61 43.68
C ILE A 23 23.68 -18.79 42.49
N VAL A 24 24.97 -18.83 42.15
CA VAL A 24 25.52 -18.10 41.01
C VAL A 24 24.86 -18.56 39.71
N LEU A 25 24.68 -19.86 39.51
CA LEU A 25 24.02 -20.41 38.33
C LEU A 25 22.54 -20.00 38.26
N MET A 26 21.81 -20.03 39.39
CA MET A 26 20.42 -19.54 39.45
C MET A 26 20.33 -18.06 39.09
N ILE A 27 21.17 -17.21 39.67
CA ILE A 27 21.18 -15.76 39.39
C ILE A 27 21.55 -15.51 37.93
N MET A 28 22.54 -16.24 37.38
CA MET A 28 22.92 -16.14 35.97
C MET A 28 21.76 -16.47 35.04
N ILE A 29 20.99 -17.53 35.31
CA ILE A 29 19.80 -17.90 34.52
C ILE A 29 18.73 -16.81 34.60
N VAL A 30 18.46 -16.27 35.80
CA VAL A 30 17.46 -15.22 35.97
C VAL A 30 17.84 -13.97 35.19
N ILE A 31 19.09 -13.50 35.29
CA ILE A 31 19.57 -12.33 34.55
C ILE A 31 19.51 -12.58 33.04
N ALA A 32 19.92 -13.77 32.58
CA ALA A 32 19.87 -14.12 31.16
C ALA A 32 18.44 -14.06 30.59
N LEU A 33 17.45 -14.60 31.32
CA LEU A 33 16.05 -14.56 30.90
C LEU A 33 15.52 -13.11 30.83
N LEU A 34 15.86 -12.26 31.80
CA LEU A 34 15.48 -10.84 31.79
C LEU A 34 16.06 -10.10 30.58
N VAL A 35 17.33 -10.34 30.24
CA VAL A 35 17.96 -9.72 29.06
C VAL A 35 17.30 -10.15 27.76
N VAL A 36 16.98 -11.43 27.60
CA VAL A 36 16.33 -11.96 26.39
C VAL A 36 14.95 -11.34 26.20
N THR A 37 14.14 -11.27 27.27
CA THR A 37 12.78 -10.69 27.19
C THR A 37 12.81 -9.22 26.78
N ALA A 38 13.71 -8.40 27.34
CA ALA A 38 13.85 -7.00 26.95
C ALA A 38 14.26 -6.88 25.47
N THR A 39 15.23 -7.67 25.02
CA THR A 39 15.73 -7.65 23.64
C THR A 39 14.66 -8.06 22.62
N GLN A 40 13.80 -9.02 22.97
CA GLN A 40 12.71 -9.46 22.11
C GLN A 40 11.63 -8.38 21.91
N SER A 41 11.33 -7.60 22.95
CA SER A 41 10.37 -6.47 22.87
C SER A 41 10.86 -5.42 21.89
N TYR A 42 12.12 -4.99 22.00
CA TYR A 42 12.69 -3.96 21.12
C TYR A 42 12.67 -4.35 19.64
N ASN A 43 13.06 -5.58 19.31
CA ASN A 43 13.04 -6.04 17.92
C ASN A 43 11.62 -6.10 17.34
N THR A 44 10.63 -6.45 18.17
CA THR A 44 9.23 -6.52 17.75
C THR A 44 8.67 -5.12 17.50
N GLU A 45 8.92 -4.17 18.39
CA GLU A 45 8.50 -2.77 18.25
C GLU A 45 9.10 -2.12 17.00
N GLN A 46 10.38 -2.39 16.70
CA GLN A 46 11.03 -1.87 15.49
C GLN A 46 10.40 -2.41 14.20
N ARG A 47 10.05 -3.70 14.16
CA ARG A 47 9.38 -4.30 12.99
C ARG A 47 7.97 -3.74 12.80
N ILE A 48 7.21 -3.59 13.89
CA ILE A 48 5.88 -2.98 13.84
C ILE A 48 5.99 -1.54 13.35
N SER A 49 6.90 -0.75 13.92
CA SER A 49 7.13 0.65 13.53
C SER A 49 7.53 0.80 12.07
N THR A 50 8.41 -0.08 11.57
CA THR A 50 8.84 -0.06 10.17
C THR A 50 7.68 -0.41 9.22
N ASN A 51 6.87 -1.41 9.56
CA ASN A 51 5.71 -1.80 8.76
C ASN A 51 4.62 -0.72 8.76
N ASP A 52 4.38 -0.10 9.91
CA ASP A 52 3.44 1.03 10.04
C ASP A 52 3.91 2.25 9.24
N ALA A 53 5.21 2.58 9.31
CA ALA A 53 5.79 3.65 8.51
C ALA A 53 5.66 3.38 7.00
N ASP A 54 5.87 2.13 6.56
CA ASP A 54 5.73 1.74 5.16
C ASP A 54 4.27 1.84 4.68
N HIS A 55 3.31 1.41 5.50
CA HIS A 55 1.89 1.54 5.20
C HIS A 55 1.45 3.00 5.14
N LYS A 56 1.91 3.85 6.06
CA LYS A 56 1.65 5.29 6.05
C LYS A 56 2.19 5.94 4.78
N PHE A 57 3.43 5.61 4.41
CA PHE A 57 4.03 6.08 3.16
C PHE A 57 3.21 5.65 1.93
N ALA A 58 2.82 4.38 1.83
CA ALA A 58 1.96 3.89 0.74
C ALA A 58 0.60 4.62 0.71
N THR A 59 0.03 4.91 1.88
CA THR A 59 -1.24 5.64 2.01
C THR A 59 -1.10 7.08 1.52
N THR A 60 -0.09 7.82 1.97
CA THR A 60 0.17 9.19 1.48
C THR A 60 0.36 9.23 -0.04
N LEU A 61 1.07 8.24 -0.59
CA LEU A 61 1.27 8.15 -2.03
C LEU A 61 -0.02 7.80 -2.78
N ALA A 62 -0.85 6.92 -2.22
CA ALA A 62 -2.18 6.62 -2.78
C ALA A 62 -3.08 7.86 -2.77
N GLU A 63 -3.06 8.66 -1.70
CA GLU A 63 -3.82 9.93 -1.63
C GLU A 63 -3.32 10.94 -2.65
N ALA A 64 -2.01 11.03 -2.88
CA ALA A 64 -1.45 11.91 -3.91
C ALA A 64 -1.89 11.47 -5.32
N ALA A 65 -1.82 10.17 -5.61
CA ALA A 65 -2.32 9.60 -6.86
C ALA A 65 -3.84 9.78 -7.03
N LEU A 66 -4.59 9.69 -5.94
CA LEU A 66 -6.03 9.93 -5.93
C LEU A 66 -6.34 11.37 -6.32
N ARG A 67 -5.73 12.35 -5.65
CA ARG A 67 -5.90 13.78 -5.97
C ARG A 67 -5.51 14.12 -7.41
N GLU A 68 -4.45 13.51 -7.92
CA GLU A 68 -4.07 13.68 -9.32
C GLU A 68 -5.17 13.17 -10.27
N GLY A 69 -5.74 12.00 -9.98
CA GLY A 69 -6.85 11.45 -10.76
C GLY A 69 -8.13 12.30 -10.66
N GLU A 70 -8.42 12.88 -9.49
CA GLU A 70 -9.53 13.82 -9.31
C GLU A 70 -9.35 15.08 -10.17
N ASN A 71 -8.13 15.63 -10.23
CA ASN A 71 -7.81 16.77 -11.09
C ASN A 71 -7.88 16.43 -12.58
N ASN A 72 -7.52 15.20 -12.97
CA ASN A 72 -7.53 14.76 -14.37
C ASN A 72 -8.95 14.68 -14.95
N ILE A 73 -9.99 14.52 -14.11
CA ILE A 73 -11.38 14.47 -14.56
C ILE A 73 -11.73 15.68 -15.44
N TYR A 74 -11.29 16.87 -15.06
CA TYR A 74 -11.54 18.10 -15.82
C TYR A 74 -10.93 18.10 -17.23
N GLU A 75 -9.91 17.28 -17.50
CA GLU A 75 -9.31 17.14 -18.84
C GLU A 75 -9.99 16.08 -19.73
N ILE A 76 -10.92 15.28 -19.18
CA ILE A 76 -11.56 14.14 -19.86
C ILE A 76 -12.98 14.52 -20.35
N GLU A 77 -13.50 15.64 -19.91
CA GLU A 77 -14.88 16.07 -20.12
C GLU A 77 -15.26 16.43 -21.56
N ASP A 78 -14.27 16.68 -22.43
CA ASP A 78 -14.49 16.88 -23.86
C ASP A 78 -15.06 15.63 -24.58
N GLY A 79 -15.11 14.47 -23.90
CA GLY A 79 -15.76 13.26 -24.41
C GLY A 79 -14.99 12.55 -25.54
N ASP A 80 -13.77 13.01 -25.82
CA ASP A 80 -12.92 12.49 -26.90
C ASP A 80 -12.38 11.08 -26.59
N TYR A 81 -12.21 10.75 -25.32
CA TYR A 81 -11.64 9.49 -24.84
C TYR A 81 -12.73 8.58 -24.22
N PRO A 82 -13.10 7.44 -24.84
CA PRO A 82 -14.06 6.51 -24.26
C PRO A 82 -13.53 5.75 -23.04
N PHE A 83 -14.42 5.42 -22.10
CA PHE A 83 -14.14 4.49 -20.99
C PHE A 83 -14.28 3.04 -21.47
N THR A 84 -13.24 2.23 -21.36
CA THR A 84 -13.16 0.88 -21.95
C THR A 84 -12.93 -0.21 -20.90
N ASP A 85 -13.13 -1.48 -21.28
CA ASP A 85 -12.90 -2.60 -20.35
C ASP A 85 -11.43 -2.76 -19.96
N ASP A 86 -10.51 -2.50 -20.88
CA ASP A 86 -9.07 -2.64 -20.68
C ASP A 86 -8.40 -1.37 -20.14
N CYS A 87 -9.19 -0.33 -19.82
CA CYS A 87 -8.70 0.96 -19.34
C CYS A 87 -7.77 1.70 -20.32
N ILE A 88 -7.75 1.29 -21.59
CA ILE A 88 -7.02 1.92 -22.68
C ILE A 88 -8.02 2.64 -23.57
N SER A 89 -7.99 3.96 -23.51
CA SER A 89 -8.82 4.81 -24.36
C SER A 89 -8.02 5.29 -25.57
N ILE A 90 -8.61 5.19 -26.75
CA ILE A 90 -8.11 5.82 -27.97
C ILE A 90 -9.02 7.00 -28.29
N SER A 91 -8.43 8.17 -28.53
CA SER A 91 -9.18 9.37 -28.90
C SER A 91 -10.04 9.12 -30.15
N LYS A 92 -11.24 9.70 -30.18
CA LYS A 92 -12.15 9.63 -31.34
C LYS A 92 -11.68 10.54 -32.46
N THR A 93 -11.06 11.67 -32.12
CA THR A 93 -10.67 12.71 -33.07
C THR A 93 -9.18 12.66 -33.43
N LYS A 94 -8.35 12.14 -32.52
CA LYS A 94 -6.90 12.03 -32.65
C LYS A 94 -6.50 10.55 -32.55
N LYS A 95 -5.33 10.19 -33.08
CA LYS A 95 -4.79 8.82 -32.93
C LYS A 95 -4.01 8.65 -31.61
N ASP A 96 -4.37 9.43 -30.60
CA ASP A 96 -3.69 9.46 -29.30
C ASP A 96 -4.33 8.45 -28.34
N LYS A 97 -3.50 7.85 -27.50
CA LYS A 97 -3.93 6.88 -26.48
C LYS A 97 -3.81 7.50 -25.09
N LYS A 98 -4.85 7.33 -24.27
CA LYS A 98 -4.84 7.61 -22.83
C LYS A 98 -5.07 6.31 -22.06
N ASN A 99 -4.36 6.19 -20.95
CA ASN A 99 -4.48 5.09 -20.01
C ASN A 99 -5.35 5.53 -18.82
N GLY A 100 -5.92 4.57 -18.10
CA GLY A 100 -6.61 4.79 -16.84
C GLY A 100 -8.10 5.09 -16.96
N LEU A 101 -8.70 5.09 -18.15
CA LEU A 101 -10.14 5.33 -18.33
C LEU A 101 -10.89 4.02 -18.46
N CYS A 102 -11.47 3.56 -17.35
CA CYS A 102 -12.08 2.24 -17.27
C CYS A 102 -13.62 2.32 -17.29
N LYS A 103 -14.27 1.39 -17.99
CA LYS A 103 -15.70 1.16 -17.87
C LYS A 103 -16.03 0.64 -16.47
N ALA A 104 -16.96 1.28 -15.78
CA ALA A 104 -17.50 0.78 -14.52
C ALA A 104 -18.35 -0.50 -14.70
N ALA A 105 -18.39 -1.34 -13.67
CA ALA A 105 -19.15 -2.60 -13.64
C ALA A 105 -20.66 -2.37 -13.89
N GLN A 106 -21.24 -1.42 -13.15
CA GLN A 106 -22.66 -1.06 -13.21
C GLN A 106 -23.07 -0.29 -14.47
N VAL A 107 -22.13 0.28 -15.22
CA VAL A 107 -22.45 1.12 -16.38
C VAL A 107 -22.55 0.27 -17.64
N ASN A 108 -23.53 0.57 -18.49
CA ASN A 108 -23.70 -0.10 -19.77
C ASN A 108 -22.88 0.61 -20.86
N ALA A 109 -22.52 -0.12 -21.91
CA ALA A 109 -21.93 0.53 -23.08
C ALA A 109 -22.95 1.47 -23.73
N GLY A 110 -22.51 2.64 -24.14
CA GLY A 110 -23.37 3.67 -24.69
C GLY A 110 -22.73 5.05 -24.68
N SER A 111 -23.49 6.02 -25.18
CA SER A 111 -23.14 7.43 -25.13
C SER A 111 -24.05 8.15 -24.15
N TYR A 112 -23.44 8.96 -23.28
CA TYR A 112 -24.10 9.69 -22.21
C TYR A 112 -23.83 11.18 -22.40
N SER A 113 -24.90 11.97 -22.52
CA SER A 113 -24.80 13.43 -22.62
C SER A 113 -24.53 14.04 -21.24
N THR A 114 -23.57 14.96 -21.20
CA THR A 114 -23.19 15.72 -20.01
C THR A 114 -23.23 17.22 -20.30
N SER A 115 -23.03 18.06 -19.28
CA SER A 115 -22.87 19.51 -19.43
C SER A 115 -21.71 19.90 -20.35
N ALA A 116 -20.60 19.17 -20.27
CA ALA A 116 -19.38 19.45 -21.00
C ALA A 116 -19.28 18.74 -22.37
N GLY A 117 -20.07 17.69 -22.61
CA GLY A 117 -19.98 16.96 -23.87
C GLY A 117 -20.71 15.63 -23.89
N THR A 118 -20.12 14.63 -24.55
CA THR A 118 -20.67 13.27 -24.63
C THR A 118 -19.63 12.26 -24.16
N ILE A 119 -19.90 11.62 -23.04
CA ILE A 119 -19.10 10.51 -22.54
C ILE A 119 -19.49 9.25 -23.30
N THR A 120 -18.50 8.50 -23.78
CA THR A 120 -18.73 7.19 -24.38
C THR A 120 -18.14 6.11 -23.50
N VAL A 121 -18.92 5.07 -23.28
CA VAL A 121 -18.50 3.86 -22.56
C VAL A 121 -18.60 2.70 -23.53
N SER A 122 -17.54 1.89 -23.61
CA SER A 122 -17.50 0.69 -24.45
C SER A 122 -17.02 -0.52 -23.63
N GLY A 123 -17.38 -1.71 -24.11
CA GLY A 123 -17.09 -2.96 -23.39
C GLY A 123 -18.31 -3.59 -22.74
N THR A 124 -18.12 -4.79 -22.20
CA THR A 124 -19.18 -5.65 -21.68
C THR A 124 -18.92 -6.15 -20.27
N SER A 125 -17.71 -5.92 -19.72
CA SER A 125 -17.34 -6.45 -18.41
C SER A 125 -18.27 -5.94 -17.30
N LYS A 126 -18.55 -6.83 -16.34
CA LYS A 126 -19.34 -6.56 -15.14
C LYS A 126 -18.51 -6.63 -13.86
N ASP A 127 -17.20 -6.80 -13.99
CA ASP A 127 -16.28 -6.84 -12.86
C ASP A 127 -15.83 -5.43 -12.50
N GLU A 128 -15.50 -5.21 -11.23
CA GLU A 128 -14.94 -3.92 -10.78
C GLU A 128 -13.59 -3.65 -11.47
N ALA A 129 -13.39 -2.43 -12.00
CA ALA A 129 -12.24 -2.14 -12.86
C ALA A 129 -10.87 -2.32 -12.17
N TRP A 130 -10.81 -2.09 -10.85
CA TRP A 130 -9.58 -2.19 -10.05
C TRP A 130 -9.12 -3.63 -9.77
N ILE A 131 -10.01 -4.64 -9.95
CA ILE A 131 -9.67 -6.07 -9.86
C ILE A 131 -9.71 -6.79 -11.21
N ARG A 132 -10.21 -6.14 -12.25
CA ARG A 132 -10.38 -6.73 -13.58
C ARG A 132 -9.04 -7.09 -14.21
N GLU A 133 -8.97 -8.24 -14.84
CA GLU A 133 -7.78 -8.72 -15.55
C GLU A 133 -8.03 -8.94 -17.06
N ASP A 134 -9.29 -9.01 -17.46
CA ASP A 134 -9.66 -9.26 -18.85
C ASP A 134 -9.32 -8.06 -19.74
N GLY A 135 -8.60 -8.33 -20.83
CA GLY A 135 -8.08 -7.30 -21.74
C GLY A 135 -6.80 -6.62 -21.25
N CYS A 136 -6.32 -6.95 -20.05
CA CYS A 136 -5.18 -6.29 -19.42
C CYS A 136 -3.97 -7.24 -19.33
N ILE A 137 -2.97 -6.96 -20.16
CA ILE A 137 -1.78 -7.81 -20.29
C ILE A 137 -0.55 -6.96 -19.99
N ASP A 138 0.30 -7.48 -19.11
CA ASP A 138 1.62 -6.89 -18.89
C ASP A 138 2.50 -7.15 -20.12
N THR A 139 3.00 -6.08 -20.72
CA THR A 139 3.77 -6.13 -21.98
C THR A 139 5.12 -6.83 -21.84
N HIS A 140 5.66 -6.96 -20.62
CA HIS A 140 6.97 -7.56 -20.37
C HIS A 140 6.90 -9.08 -20.27
N ASN A 141 5.91 -9.62 -19.54
CA ASN A 141 5.78 -11.06 -19.27
C ASN A 141 4.62 -11.71 -20.03
N LYS A 142 3.79 -10.92 -20.74
CA LYS A 142 2.58 -11.36 -21.45
C LYS A 142 1.57 -12.09 -20.55
N ALA A 143 1.62 -11.85 -19.24
CA ALA A 143 0.70 -12.43 -18.28
C ALA A 143 -0.57 -11.58 -18.17
N LYS A 144 -1.70 -12.24 -17.88
CA LYS A 144 -2.91 -11.55 -17.42
C LYS A 144 -2.61 -10.87 -16.09
N THR A 145 -2.93 -9.58 -16.02
CA THR A 145 -2.65 -8.74 -14.86
C THR A 145 -3.80 -7.78 -14.65
N LYS A 146 -4.00 -7.32 -13.41
CA LYS A 146 -5.02 -6.33 -13.08
C LYS A 146 -4.86 -5.06 -13.91
N CYS A 147 -5.95 -4.56 -14.48
CA CYS A 147 -5.95 -3.38 -15.35
C CYS A 147 -5.34 -2.15 -14.68
N ILE A 148 -5.60 -1.94 -13.39
CA ILE A 148 -4.99 -0.84 -12.63
C ILE A 148 -3.45 -0.91 -12.57
N ASP A 149 -2.86 -2.11 -12.64
CA ASP A 149 -1.40 -2.29 -12.54
C ASP A 149 -0.67 -2.05 -13.86
N VAL A 150 -1.32 -2.31 -15.00
CA VAL A 150 -0.70 -2.21 -16.33
C VAL A 150 -1.21 -1.00 -17.13
N ASN A 151 -2.52 -0.77 -17.09
CA ASN A 151 -3.22 0.22 -17.89
C ASN A 151 -3.74 1.40 -17.06
N GLY A 152 -3.55 1.41 -15.73
CA GLY A 152 -3.76 2.58 -14.89
C GLY A 152 -2.80 3.72 -15.25
N MET A 153 -3.25 4.96 -15.13
CA MET A 153 -2.42 6.14 -15.32
C MET A 153 -1.42 6.25 -14.18
N GLN A 154 -0.17 6.58 -14.48
CA GLN A 154 0.89 6.70 -13.47
C GLN A 154 0.86 8.08 -12.82
N TYR A 155 1.00 8.14 -11.50
CA TYR A 155 1.17 9.38 -10.76
C TYR A 155 2.48 10.09 -11.18
N PRO A 156 2.46 11.41 -11.45
CA PRO A 156 3.65 12.17 -11.83
C PRO A 156 4.62 12.31 -10.64
N GLY A 157 5.50 11.31 -10.50
CA GLY A 157 6.44 11.21 -9.39
C GLY A 157 7.10 9.85 -9.34
N LYS A 158 7.79 9.49 -10.43
CA LYS A 158 8.36 8.15 -10.66
C LYS A 158 9.04 7.61 -9.41
N ASN A 159 8.57 6.44 -8.96
CA ASN A 159 9.09 5.65 -7.86
C ASN A 159 9.50 6.51 -6.67
N SER A 160 8.63 7.41 -6.18
CA SER A 160 8.84 8.38 -5.06
C SER A 160 9.32 7.76 -3.72
N GLY A 161 10.33 6.89 -3.75
CA GLY A 161 10.70 5.93 -2.71
C GLY A 161 9.95 4.59 -2.76
N ALA A 162 8.89 4.45 -3.57
CA ALA A 162 8.05 3.25 -3.62
C ALA A 162 8.66 2.11 -4.45
N ALA A 163 8.24 0.87 -4.16
CA ALA A 163 8.63 -0.32 -4.92
C ALA A 163 8.13 -0.29 -6.38
N LYS A 164 7.00 0.37 -6.61
CA LYS A 164 6.38 0.58 -7.93
C LYS A 164 5.72 1.94 -7.99
N ASP A 165 5.63 2.49 -9.20
CA ASP A 165 4.88 3.73 -9.47
C ASP A 165 3.42 3.58 -9.03
N ALA A 166 2.94 4.54 -8.24
CA ALA A 166 1.51 4.62 -7.93
C ALA A 166 0.70 4.92 -9.18
N ARG A 167 -0.50 4.36 -9.24
CA ARG A 167 -1.38 4.43 -10.39
C ARG A 167 -2.80 4.75 -9.99
N TYR A 168 -3.55 5.34 -10.90
CA TYR A 168 -4.97 5.57 -10.72
C TYR A 168 -5.75 5.22 -11.98
N ILE A 169 -7.02 4.91 -11.77
CA ILE A 169 -8.02 4.75 -12.82
C ILE A 169 -9.23 5.63 -12.51
N ILE A 170 -9.92 6.04 -13.56
CA ILE A 170 -11.11 6.87 -13.52
C ILE A 170 -12.22 6.08 -14.21
N GLU A 171 -13.38 6.05 -13.56
CA GLU A 171 -14.58 5.38 -14.03
C GLU A 171 -15.71 6.39 -14.08
N TYR A 172 -16.37 6.53 -15.23
CA TYR A 172 -17.66 7.20 -15.29
C TYR A 172 -18.74 6.31 -14.64
N LEU A 173 -19.59 6.90 -13.79
CA LEU A 173 -20.69 6.21 -13.13
C LEU A 173 -22.06 6.60 -13.67
N SER A 174 -22.36 7.90 -13.69
CA SER A 174 -23.66 8.40 -14.12
C SER A 174 -23.62 9.90 -14.30
N THR A 175 -24.50 10.44 -15.14
CA THR A 175 -24.87 11.85 -15.16
C THR A 175 -26.29 12.01 -14.62
N ASN A 176 -26.47 12.84 -13.59
CA ASN A 176 -27.80 13.18 -13.10
C ASN A 176 -28.46 14.15 -14.08
N SER A 177 -29.56 13.73 -14.71
CA SER A 177 -30.26 14.54 -15.72
C SER A 177 -30.93 15.80 -15.17
N THR A 178 -31.10 15.92 -13.85
CA THR A 178 -31.75 17.07 -13.21
C THR A 178 -30.78 18.21 -12.95
N ASP A 179 -29.59 17.87 -12.45
CA ASP A 179 -28.55 18.84 -12.07
C ASP A 179 -27.39 18.87 -13.08
N ASN A 180 -27.45 18.04 -14.12
CA ASN A 180 -26.40 17.80 -15.11
C ASN A 180 -25.01 17.42 -14.53
N ARG A 181 -24.97 17.05 -13.25
CA ARG A 181 -23.75 16.66 -12.54
C ARG A 181 -23.31 15.27 -12.97
N THR A 182 -22.07 15.18 -13.41
CA THR A 182 -21.46 13.93 -13.84
C THR A 182 -20.62 13.36 -12.71
N ILE A 183 -20.90 12.11 -12.33
CA ILE A 183 -20.24 11.42 -11.23
C ILE A 183 -19.20 10.47 -11.80
N TYR A 184 -17.98 10.61 -11.30
CA TYR A 184 -16.85 9.73 -11.57
C TYR A 184 -16.41 9.05 -10.28
N ARG A 185 -15.82 7.87 -10.42
CA ARG A 185 -15.07 7.19 -9.35
C ARG A 185 -13.61 7.13 -9.74
N VAL A 186 -12.75 7.64 -8.87
CA VAL A 186 -11.30 7.52 -9.00
C VAL A 186 -10.85 6.42 -8.06
N THR A 187 -10.12 5.44 -8.57
CA THR A 187 -9.46 4.42 -7.75
C THR A 187 -7.96 4.57 -7.90
N ALA A 188 -7.27 4.85 -6.79
CA ALA A 188 -5.81 4.95 -6.73
C ALA A 188 -5.23 3.72 -6.03
N LYS A 189 -4.10 3.23 -6.54
CA LYS A 189 -3.32 2.14 -5.96
C LYS A 189 -1.87 2.58 -5.86
N ALA A 190 -1.30 2.41 -4.67
CA ALA A 190 0.10 2.70 -4.42
C ALA A 190 0.78 1.56 -3.67
N TRP A 191 2.10 1.55 -3.76
CA TRP A 191 2.97 0.60 -3.09
C TRP A 191 3.83 1.33 -2.07
N GLY A 192 4.12 0.64 -0.96
CA GLY A 192 5.16 1.06 -0.04
C GLY A 192 6.55 0.87 -0.62
N LYS A 193 7.58 1.04 0.20
CA LYS A 193 8.95 0.59 -0.10
C LYS A 193 9.03 -0.93 -0.22
N ASN A 194 8.20 -1.64 0.55
CA ASN A 194 7.98 -3.07 0.37
C ASN A 194 6.91 -3.29 -0.71
N GLU A 195 7.20 -4.16 -1.69
CA GLU A 195 6.27 -4.50 -2.77
C GLU A 195 4.97 -5.15 -2.28
N ASN A 196 4.99 -5.75 -1.08
CA ASN A 196 3.84 -6.38 -0.44
C ASN A 196 2.96 -5.38 0.32
N THR A 197 3.46 -4.17 0.58
CA THR A 197 2.66 -3.10 1.17
C THR A 197 1.90 -2.41 0.06
N VAL A 198 0.61 -2.70 -0.06
CA VAL A 198 -0.25 -2.16 -1.11
C VAL A 198 -1.44 -1.47 -0.48
N VAL A 199 -1.70 -0.24 -0.90
CA VAL A 199 -2.86 0.54 -0.47
C VAL A 199 -3.70 0.89 -1.69
N ILE A 200 -5.01 0.73 -1.58
CA ILE A 200 -6.00 1.11 -2.59
C ILE A 200 -6.99 2.06 -1.93
N LEU A 201 -7.20 3.21 -2.56
CA LEU A 201 -8.16 4.23 -2.12
C LEU A 201 -9.15 4.50 -3.25
N GLN A 202 -10.38 4.86 -2.88
CA GLN A 202 -11.43 5.25 -3.83
C GLN A 202 -12.06 6.56 -3.41
N SER A 203 -12.36 7.39 -4.40
CA SER A 203 -13.09 8.66 -4.23
C SER A 203 -14.18 8.77 -5.27
N TYR A 204 -15.24 9.51 -4.94
CA TYR A 204 -16.34 9.83 -5.83
C TYR A 204 -16.36 11.33 -6.04
N VAL A 205 -16.20 11.76 -7.29
CA VAL A 205 -16.14 13.17 -7.67
C VAL A 205 -17.34 13.49 -8.55
N ALA A 206 -18.03 14.59 -8.24
CA ALA A 206 -19.02 15.16 -9.12
C ALA A 206 -18.43 16.41 -9.79
N ASN A 207 -18.54 16.49 -11.12
CA ASN A 207 -18.38 17.75 -11.84
C ASN A 207 -19.59 18.65 -11.49
N GLU A 208 -19.29 19.87 -11.04
CA GLU A 208 -20.25 20.97 -10.81
C GLU A 208 -20.28 21.97 -11.98
#